data_AF-M4BS20-F1
#
_entry.id   AF-M4BS20-F1
#
_cell.length_a   1.000
_cell.length_b   1.000
_cell.length_c   1.000
_cell.angle_alpha   90.00
_cell.angle_beta   90.00
_cell.angle_gamma   90.00
#
_symmetry.space_group_name_H-M   'P 1'
#
loop_
_entity.id
_entity.type
_entity.pdbx_description
1 polymer ?
#
loop_
_entity_poly.entity_id
_entity_poly.type
_entity_poly.pdbx_seq_one_letter_code
_entity_poly.pdbx_strand_id
1 'polypeptide(L)'
;MYEKARAVARLMIRSEYGQVPDASEQVSSWMFCTGWLVGEGNYLLTNHHCMEEAAVVNRDRSRAQSRGKRVTDSNESLSDAATRLWRNVTSRTDKTKRVVETIVGFMAETTCCGDPGFKGEKVGVVEATQVLVVAENPELDYALVRILTNDSSTDLSQRYGYLRLRSTGPVDGEDIYIPQHPLGEPKEIAAVKNGQPAEIEVVPTSSVDYPVYYRQNSELNDVQPTVWYNADTKPGSSGSPVLSREDDTVVALHRAGGISAAQARPTEILNSGVRTDLIARDLKRRRVLPKNALAP
;
A
#
# COMPACT_ATOMS: atom_id res chain seq x y z
N MET A 1 1.07 -19.47 -2.86
CA MET A 1 1.33 -18.36 -3.83
C MET A 1 0.13 -18.00 -4.74
N TYR A 2 -0.11 -18.65 -5.90
CA TYR A 2 -1.11 -18.18 -6.89
C TYR A 2 -2.55 -18.11 -6.35
N GLU A 3 -2.99 -19.10 -5.59
CA GLU A 3 -4.34 -19.10 -5.01
C GLU A 3 -4.57 -17.87 -4.12
N LYS A 4 -3.59 -17.53 -3.28
CA LYS A 4 -3.64 -16.35 -2.39
C LYS A 4 -3.56 -15.04 -3.15
N ALA A 5 -2.84 -15.02 -4.28
CA ALA A 5 -2.72 -13.84 -5.13
C ALA A 5 -4.08 -13.39 -5.72
N ARG A 6 -5.10 -14.26 -5.76
CA ARG A 6 -6.47 -13.91 -6.20
C ARG A 6 -7.10 -12.80 -5.34
N ALA A 7 -6.77 -12.76 -4.05
CA ALA A 7 -7.28 -11.76 -3.11
C ALA A 7 -6.60 -10.37 -3.27
N VAL A 8 -5.63 -10.24 -4.17
CA VAL A 8 -4.86 -9.01 -4.39
C VAL A 8 -5.47 -8.20 -5.52
N ALA A 9 -5.72 -6.93 -5.22
CA ALA A 9 -6.36 -5.96 -6.07
C ALA A 9 -5.35 -4.91 -6.57
N ARG A 10 -5.51 -4.55 -7.84
CA ARG A 10 -4.93 -3.35 -8.44
C ARG A 10 -5.79 -2.14 -8.07
N LEU A 11 -5.17 -1.12 -7.50
CA LEU A 11 -5.82 0.13 -7.14
C LEU A 11 -5.37 1.25 -8.08
N MET A 12 -6.33 1.91 -8.72
CA MET A 12 -6.12 3.19 -9.37
C MET A 12 -6.88 4.22 -8.55
N ILE A 13 -6.15 5.11 -7.87
CA ILE A 13 -6.70 6.06 -6.90
C ILE A 13 -6.61 7.45 -7.50
N ARG A 14 -7.71 8.20 -7.51
CA ARG A 14 -7.69 9.56 -8.04
C ARG A 14 -7.08 10.50 -7.01
N SER A 15 -6.09 11.29 -7.39
CA SER A 15 -5.47 12.31 -6.52
C SER A 15 -6.18 13.66 -6.66
N GLU A 16 -6.28 14.40 -5.56
CA GLU A 16 -6.79 15.78 -5.52
C GLU A 16 -5.88 16.77 -6.27
N TYR A 17 -4.59 16.44 -6.44
CA TYR A 17 -3.60 17.31 -7.10
C TYR A 17 -3.75 17.39 -8.63
N GLY A 18 -4.64 16.61 -9.25
CA GLY A 18 -4.94 16.68 -10.68
C GLY A 18 -5.67 17.95 -11.15
N GLN A 19 -5.77 19.00 -10.31
CA GLN A 19 -6.35 20.30 -10.64
C GLN A 19 -5.31 21.44 -10.68
N VAL A 20 -4.11 21.19 -11.20
CA VAL A 20 -3.17 22.28 -11.53
C VAL A 20 -3.57 22.86 -12.89
N PRO A 21 -3.99 24.13 -12.99
CA PRO A 21 -4.52 24.70 -14.25
C PRO A 21 -3.47 24.99 -15.33
N ASP A 22 -2.19 24.74 -15.08
CA ASP A 22 -1.10 25.30 -15.91
C ASP A 22 0.13 24.38 -16.01
N ALA A 23 -0.08 23.11 -16.37
CA ALA A 23 1.00 22.22 -16.79
C ALA A 23 0.68 21.68 -18.18
N SER A 24 1.55 21.96 -19.14
CA SER A 24 1.52 21.46 -20.52
C SER A 24 1.77 19.95 -20.66
N GLU A 25 1.84 19.23 -19.55
CA GLU A 25 1.84 17.77 -19.48
C GLU A 25 0.66 17.31 -18.65
N GLN A 26 -0.13 16.38 -19.18
CA GLN A 26 -1.17 15.67 -18.44
C GLN A 26 -0.53 14.86 -17.32
N VAL A 27 -0.29 15.47 -16.15
CA VAL A 27 0.01 14.73 -14.93
C VAL A 27 -1.19 13.81 -14.69
N SER A 28 -1.00 12.50 -14.79
CA SER A 28 -2.08 11.56 -14.60
C SER A 28 -2.69 11.81 -13.23
N SER A 29 -3.96 12.20 -13.17
CA SER A 29 -4.73 12.41 -11.93
C SER A 29 -4.92 11.12 -11.11
N TRP A 30 -4.21 10.05 -11.46
CA TRP A 30 -4.31 8.71 -10.91
C TRP A 30 -2.96 8.27 -10.37
N MET A 31 -2.95 7.89 -9.10
CA MET A 31 -1.87 7.14 -8.48
C MET A 31 -2.23 5.65 -8.49
N PHE A 32 -1.20 4.81 -8.51
CA PHE A 32 -1.34 3.36 -8.56
C PHE A 32 -0.82 2.78 -7.26
N CYS A 33 -1.58 1.88 -6.67
CA CYS A 33 -1.21 1.12 -5.49
C CYS A 33 -1.74 -0.30 -5.62
N THR A 34 -1.33 -1.15 -4.68
CA THR A 34 -1.87 -2.49 -4.48
C THR A 34 -2.68 -2.51 -3.19
N GLY A 35 -3.75 -3.30 -3.16
CA GLY A 35 -4.47 -3.61 -1.94
C GLY A 35 -4.88 -5.07 -1.93
N TRP A 36 -5.38 -5.59 -0.82
CA TRP A 36 -5.73 -7.01 -0.72
C TRP A 36 -6.83 -7.27 0.29
N LEU A 37 -7.69 -8.27 0.00
CA LEU A 37 -8.84 -8.61 0.82
C LEU A 37 -8.39 -9.18 2.16
N VAL A 38 -8.83 -8.57 3.26
CA VAL A 38 -8.48 -8.97 4.63
C VAL A 38 -9.72 -9.46 5.39
N GLY A 39 -9.73 -10.73 5.77
CA GLY A 39 -10.89 -11.34 6.42
C GLY A 39 -12.15 -11.42 5.55
N GLU A 40 -13.27 -11.76 6.19
CA GLU A 40 -14.58 -11.87 5.54
C GLU A 40 -15.14 -10.52 5.11
N GLY A 41 -15.79 -10.53 3.94
CA GLY A 41 -16.46 -9.38 3.35
C GLY A 41 -15.56 -8.55 2.43
N ASN A 42 -15.97 -7.30 2.20
CA ASN A 42 -15.40 -6.44 1.16
C ASN A 42 -14.39 -5.45 1.72
N TYR A 43 -13.44 -5.90 2.55
CA TYR A 43 -12.45 -5.06 3.21
C TYR A 43 -11.06 -5.23 2.58
N LEU A 44 -10.40 -4.13 2.22
CA LEU A 44 -9.02 -4.13 1.75
C LEU A 44 -8.09 -3.46 2.75
N LEU A 45 -6.88 -4.01 2.87
CA LEU A 45 -5.74 -3.28 3.39
C LEU A 45 -4.88 -2.74 2.24
N THR A 46 -4.36 -1.53 2.44
CA THR A 46 -3.35 -0.85 1.60
C THR A 46 -2.60 0.17 2.46
N ASN A 47 -1.72 1.00 1.89
CA ASN A 47 -1.02 2.03 2.66
C ASN A 47 -1.86 3.27 2.94
N HIS A 48 -1.52 3.98 4.03
CA HIS A 48 -2.10 5.29 4.31
C HIS A 48 -1.65 6.32 3.27
N HIS A 49 -0.38 6.33 2.89
CA HIS A 49 0.13 7.27 1.88
C HIS A 49 -0.54 7.08 0.49
N CYS A 50 -1.10 5.89 0.22
CA CYS A 50 -1.91 5.65 -0.98
C CYS A 50 -3.27 6.36 -0.91
N MET A 51 -3.81 6.53 0.29
CA MET A 51 -5.16 7.03 0.51
C MET A 51 -5.19 8.49 0.96
N GLU A 52 -4.10 9.02 1.55
CA GLU A 52 -4.06 10.35 2.16
C GLU A 52 -4.50 11.47 1.20
N GLU A 53 -4.05 11.39 -0.06
CA GLU A 53 -4.36 12.37 -1.12
C GLU A 53 -5.54 11.95 -2.02
N ALA A 54 -6.24 10.86 -1.68
CA ALA A 54 -7.31 10.33 -2.50
C ALA A 54 -8.53 11.28 -2.52
N ALA A 55 -8.99 11.60 -3.73
CA ALA A 55 -10.07 12.54 -3.98
C ALA A 55 -11.38 12.10 -3.34
N VAL A 56 -11.90 12.94 -2.44
CA VAL A 56 -13.16 12.71 -1.75
C VAL A 56 -14.34 12.97 -2.68
N VAL A 57 -15.28 12.02 -2.72
CA VAL A 57 -16.55 12.15 -3.44
C VAL A 57 -17.48 13.07 -2.63
N ASN A 58 -17.44 14.37 -2.91
CA ASN A 58 -18.41 15.31 -2.34
C ASN A 58 -19.80 15.07 -2.96
N ARG A 59 -20.80 14.74 -2.12
CA ARG A 59 -22.22 14.69 -2.54
C ARG A 59 -22.77 16.08 -2.93
N ASP A 60 -22.10 17.16 -2.55
CA ASP A 60 -22.49 18.54 -2.83
C ASP A 60 -21.66 19.18 -3.96
N ARG A 61 -21.86 18.73 -5.21
CA ARG A 61 -21.31 19.42 -6.39
C ARG A 61 -22.09 20.69 -6.80
N SER A 62 -23.04 21.16 -6.00
CA SER A 62 -23.89 22.31 -6.34
C SER A 62 -23.55 23.62 -5.62
N ARG A 63 -22.51 23.71 -4.78
CA ARG A 63 -22.22 24.99 -4.08
C ARG A 63 -20.79 25.15 -3.55
N ALA A 64 -19.85 25.59 -4.39
CA ALA A 64 -18.73 26.47 -3.98
C ALA A 64 -17.84 26.82 -5.19
N GLN A 65 -18.37 27.61 -6.12
CA GLN A 65 -17.55 28.64 -6.74
C GLN A 65 -17.38 29.77 -5.72
N SER A 66 -16.19 30.36 -5.68
CA SER A 66 -15.76 31.49 -4.83
C SER A 66 -15.21 31.14 -3.44
N ARG A 67 -13.88 31.18 -3.32
CA ARG A 67 -13.17 32.23 -2.57
C ARG A 67 -11.67 32.13 -2.85
N GLY A 68 -11.11 33.25 -3.30
CA GLY A 68 -9.78 33.33 -3.88
C GLY A 68 -8.62 33.49 -2.89
N LYS A 69 -7.44 33.17 -3.42
CA LYS A 69 -6.13 33.84 -3.32
C LYS A 69 -5.61 34.22 -1.92
N ARG A 70 -4.45 33.63 -1.58
CA ARG A 70 -3.30 34.40 -1.08
C ARG A 70 -1.98 33.77 -1.54
N VAL A 71 -1.12 34.61 -2.12
CA VAL A 71 0.21 34.34 -2.70
C VAL A 71 1.26 34.93 -1.76
N THR A 72 2.42 34.27 -1.63
CA THR A 72 3.79 34.82 -1.50
C THR A 72 4.78 33.65 -1.74
N ASP A 73 5.47 33.58 -2.89
CA ASP A 73 6.87 34.02 -3.18
C ASP A 73 7.94 33.38 -2.26
N SER A 74 9.12 32.90 -2.69
CA SER A 74 9.78 32.61 -3.97
C SER A 74 11.11 31.87 -3.68
N ASN A 75 11.67 31.21 -4.69
CA ASN A 75 13.05 30.69 -4.84
C ASN A 75 13.60 29.62 -3.88
N GLU A 76 13.83 28.40 -4.39
CA GLU A 76 15.18 27.82 -4.48
C GLU A 76 15.24 26.57 -5.38
N SER A 77 16.45 26.32 -5.85
CA SER A 77 16.86 25.59 -7.05
C SER A 77 16.73 24.06 -7.01
N LEU A 78 16.81 23.50 -8.22
CA LEU A 78 16.78 22.10 -8.60
C LEU A 78 17.85 21.23 -7.91
N SER A 79 17.46 20.48 -6.89
CA SER A 79 17.93 19.10 -6.60
C SER A 79 17.27 18.61 -5.30
N ASP A 80 16.12 17.93 -5.38
CA ASP A 80 15.62 17.04 -4.29
C ASP A 80 14.22 16.51 -4.63
N ALA A 81 14.16 15.44 -5.43
CA ALA A 81 12.91 14.75 -5.73
C ALA A 81 12.53 13.68 -4.69
N ALA A 82 13.46 13.25 -3.83
CA ALA A 82 13.20 12.23 -2.81
C ALA A 82 12.82 12.83 -1.43
N THR A 83 13.29 14.04 -1.14
CA THR A 83 13.18 14.66 0.19
C THR A 83 11.89 15.46 0.40
N ARG A 84 11.14 15.74 -0.67
CA ARG A 84 9.85 16.46 -0.61
C ARG A 84 8.64 15.60 -0.25
N LEU A 85 8.75 14.26 -0.30
CA LEU A 85 7.67 13.37 0.12
C LEU A 85 7.53 13.21 1.64
N TRP A 86 8.52 13.65 2.43
CA TRP A 86 8.62 13.21 3.83
C TRP A 86 9.10 14.31 4.80
N ARG A 87 8.64 15.56 4.64
CA ARG A 87 8.87 16.57 5.67
C ARG A 87 7.66 17.46 5.97
N ASN A 88 7.17 17.30 7.20
CA ASN A 88 6.27 18.17 7.95
C ASN A 88 4.95 18.53 7.29
N VAL A 89 4.10 17.52 7.08
CA VAL A 89 2.66 17.71 7.25
C VAL A 89 2.27 16.95 8.50
N THR A 90 1.93 17.69 9.55
CA THR A 90 1.11 17.15 10.63
C THR A 90 -0.24 16.81 10.01
N SER A 91 -0.33 15.62 9.42
CA SER A 91 -1.57 15.12 8.82
C SER A 91 -2.63 15.12 9.91
N ARG A 92 -3.73 15.83 9.69
CA ARG A 92 -4.85 15.88 10.63
C ARG A 92 -5.27 14.44 10.91
N THR A 93 -5.14 14.05 12.17
CA THR A 93 -5.60 12.78 12.73
C THR A 93 -7.00 12.43 12.20
N ASP A 94 -7.09 11.27 11.55
CA ASP A 94 -8.33 10.49 11.38
C ASP A 94 -9.41 11.09 10.45
N LYS A 95 -9.12 11.24 9.14
CA LYS A 95 -10.15 11.49 8.09
C LYS A 95 -10.94 10.22 7.74
N THR A 96 -11.38 9.45 8.73
CA THR A 96 -12.18 8.24 8.49
C THR A 96 -13.59 8.60 8.00
N LYS A 97 -14.27 7.64 7.38
CA LYS A 97 -15.63 7.75 6.81
C LYS A 97 -15.76 8.62 5.55
N ARG A 98 -14.65 8.99 4.92
CA ARG A 98 -14.67 9.57 3.56
C ARG A 98 -14.85 8.49 2.50
N VAL A 99 -15.65 8.79 1.49
CA VAL A 99 -15.75 8.00 0.27
C VAL A 99 -14.80 8.60 -0.75
N VAL A 100 -13.91 7.80 -1.33
CA VAL A 100 -12.90 8.26 -2.28
C VAL A 100 -13.03 7.56 -3.62
N GLU A 101 -12.66 8.26 -4.70
CA GLU A 101 -12.64 7.69 -6.04
C GLU A 101 -11.46 6.73 -6.19
N THR A 102 -11.75 5.44 -6.32
CA THR A 102 -10.74 4.38 -6.43
C THR A 102 -11.29 3.25 -7.27
N ILE A 103 -10.66 2.99 -8.41
CA ILE A 103 -10.95 1.83 -9.24
C ILE A 103 -10.27 0.63 -8.59
N VAL A 104 -11.06 -0.35 -8.18
CA VAL A 104 -10.59 -1.60 -7.56
C VAL A 104 -10.73 -2.72 -8.59
N GLY A 105 -9.60 -3.20 -9.09
CA GLY A 105 -9.54 -4.28 -10.08
C GLY A 105 -8.96 -5.56 -9.50
N PHE A 106 -9.64 -6.70 -9.69
CA PHE A 106 -9.13 -8.03 -9.35
C PHE A 106 -8.78 -8.82 -10.60
N MET A 107 -7.93 -9.83 -10.46
CA MET A 107 -7.53 -10.72 -11.58
C MET A 107 -6.98 -9.96 -12.79
N ALA A 108 -6.35 -8.79 -12.57
CA ALA A 108 -5.58 -8.09 -13.59
C ALA A 108 -4.29 -8.87 -13.84
N GLU A 109 -4.35 -9.84 -14.75
CA GLU A 109 -3.30 -10.83 -15.01
C GLU A 109 -3.13 -10.97 -16.53
N THR A 110 -1.91 -11.27 -16.97
CA THR A 110 -1.65 -11.70 -18.34
C THR A 110 -1.91 -13.19 -18.49
N THR A 111 -1.93 -13.69 -19.73
CA THR A 111 -2.09 -15.13 -19.99
C THR A 111 -0.85 -15.90 -19.52
N CYS A 112 0.34 -15.35 -19.76
CA CYS A 112 1.64 -15.92 -19.41
C CYS A 112 2.62 -14.88 -18.84
N CYS A 113 3.62 -15.33 -18.08
CA CYS A 113 4.63 -14.47 -17.43
C CYS A 113 5.49 -13.65 -18.40
N GLY A 114 5.54 -14.01 -19.68
CA GLY A 114 6.31 -13.32 -20.72
C GLY A 114 5.49 -12.35 -21.58
N ASP A 115 4.18 -12.29 -21.36
CA ASP A 115 3.32 -11.40 -22.12
C ASP A 115 3.58 -9.95 -21.68
N PRO A 116 3.70 -8.99 -22.62
CA PRO A 116 3.85 -7.59 -22.25
C PRO A 116 2.55 -7.10 -21.61
N GLY A 117 2.63 -6.62 -20.38
CA GLY A 117 1.61 -5.79 -19.77
C GLY A 117 1.93 -4.32 -19.98
N PHE A 118 0.91 -3.47 -19.98
CA PHE A 118 1.12 -2.01 -19.93
C PHE A 118 0.26 -1.35 -18.87
N LYS A 119 0.78 -0.25 -18.32
CA LYS A 119 0.15 0.52 -17.26
C LYS A 119 -1.29 0.90 -17.62
N GLY A 120 -2.24 0.53 -16.75
CA GLY A 120 -3.65 0.87 -16.94
C GLY A 120 -4.37 0.06 -18.01
N GLU A 121 -3.78 -1.02 -18.52
CA GLU A 121 -4.47 -1.96 -19.40
C GLU A 121 -5.75 -2.48 -18.74
N LYS A 122 -6.83 -2.63 -19.52
CA LYS A 122 -8.12 -3.16 -19.08
C LYS A 122 -8.09 -4.69 -18.91
N VAL A 123 -7.15 -5.18 -18.10
CA VAL A 123 -7.10 -6.56 -17.62
C VAL A 123 -7.84 -6.71 -16.30
N GLY A 124 -8.41 -7.90 -16.09
CA GLY A 124 -9.15 -8.26 -14.89
C GLY A 124 -10.57 -7.72 -14.84
N VAL A 125 -11.14 -7.71 -13.63
CA VAL A 125 -12.53 -7.33 -13.34
C VAL A 125 -12.52 -6.10 -12.44
N VAL A 126 -13.17 -5.02 -12.88
CA VAL A 126 -13.39 -3.82 -12.04
C VAL A 126 -14.61 -4.07 -11.16
N GLU A 127 -14.37 -4.26 -9.87
CA GLU A 127 -15.40 -4.58 -8.89
C GLU A 127 -16.00 -3.33 -8.24
N ALA A 128 -15.27 -2.22 -8.24
CA ALA A 128 -15.72 -0.95 -7.68
C ALA A 128 -14.99 0.24 -8.30
N THR A 129 -15.61 1.42 -8.18
CA THR A 129 -15.03 2.73 -8.52
C THR A 129 -14.92 3.67 -7.32
N GLN A 130 -15.37 3.21 -6.15
CA GLN A 130 -15.33 3.96 -4.90
C GLN A 130 -15.02 3.03 -3.73
N VAL A 131 -14.34 3.57 -2.73
CA VAL A 131 -14.12 2.89 -1.45
C VAL A 131 -14.47 3.82 -0.29
N LEU A 132 -14.94 3.25 0.81
CA LEU A 132 -15.12 3.93 2.08
C LEU A 132 -13.87 3.71 2.93
N VAL A 133 -13.22 4.78 3.38
CA VAL A 133 -12.10 4.68 4.31
C VAL A 133 -12.64 4.38 5.72
N VAL A 134 -12.30 3.20 6.26
CA VAL A 134 -12.79 2.72 7.56
C VAL A 134 -11.86 3.14 8.68
N ALA A 135 -10.55 2.96 8.49
CA ALA A 135 -9.51 3.34 9.45
C ALA A 135 -8.21 3.67 8.72
N GLU A 136 -7.45 4.62 9.24
CA GLU A 136 -6.10 4.93 8.76
C GLU A 136 -5.16 5.13 9.94
N ASN A 137 -3.88 4.80 9.73
CA ASN A 137 -2.83 5.07 10.69
C ASN A 137 -1.57 5.53 9.94
N PRO A 138 -1.21 6.84 10.04
CA PRO A 138 0.00 7.35 9.39
C PRO A 138 1.29 6.78 9.99
N GLU A 139 1.30 6.38 11.26
CA GLU A 139 2.48 5.85 11.94
C GLU A 139 2.81 4.42 11.48
N LEU A 140 1.78 3.63 11.21
CA LEU A 140 1.89 2.27 10.68
C LEU A 140 1.66 2.21 9.17
N ASP A 141 1.55 3.37 8.52
CA ASP A 141 1.28 3.57 7.11
C ASP A 141 0.28 2.57 6.51
N TYR A 142 -0.88 2.39 7.16
CA TYR A 142 -1.94 1.53 6.64
C TYR A 142 -3.28 2.27 6.55
N ALA A 143 -4.10 1.85 5.60
CA ALA A 143 -5.50 2.18 5.47
C ALA A 143 -6.32 0.90 5.32
N LEU A 144 -7.33 0.74 6.18
CA LEU A 144 -8.40 -0.24 6.01
C LEU A 144 -9.55 0.46 5.27
N VAL A 145 -9.91 -0.06 4.11
CA VAL A 145 -11.02 0.47 3.30
C VAL A 145 -12.07 -0.61 3.08
N ARG A 146 -13.33 -0.19 2.94
CA ARG A 146 -14.43 -1.05 2.50
C ARG A 146 -14.73 -0.74 1.03
N ILE A 147 -14.71 -1.78 0.20
CA ILE A 147 -15.05 -1.69 -1.22
C ILE A 147 -16.56 -1.43 -1.34
N LEU A 148 -16.94 -0.39 -2.09
CA LEU A 148 -18.32 -0.13 -2.47
C LEU A 148 -18.55 -0.79 -3.82
N THR A 149 -18.91 -2.07 -3.80
CA THR A 149 -19.03 -2.91 -5.00
C THR A 149 -20.08 -2.37 -5.97
N ASN A 150 -19.80 -2.51 -7.27
CA ASN A 150 -20.74 -2.15 -8.34
C ASN A 150 -22.06 -2.93 -8.22
N ASP A 151 -21.98 -4.17 -7.72
CA ASP A 151 -23.12 -4.97 -7.28
C ASP A 151 -23.09 -5.13 -5.75
N SER A 152 -24.04 -4.51 -5.06
CA SER A 152 -24.15 -4.51 -3.60
C SER A 152 -24.36 -5.90 -2.97
N SER A 153 -24.74 -6.91 -3.76
CA SER A 153 -24.90 -8.29 -3.28
C SER A 153 -23.62 -9.12 -3.34
N THR A 154 -22.56 -8.59 -3.98
CA THR A 154 -21.29 -9.31 -4.16
C THR A 154 -20.47 -9.34 -2.86
N ASP A 155 -20.11 -10.54 -2.41
CA ASP A 155 -19.07 -10.78 -1.41
C ASP A 155 -17.76 -11.18 -2.12
N LEU A 156 -16.81 -10.26 -2.16
CA LEU A 156 -15.52 -10.43 -2.81
C LEU A 156 -14.63 -11.43 -2.08
N SER A 157 -14.78 -11.56 -0.75
CA SER A 157 -14.03 -12.56 0.02
C SER A 157 -14.43 -13.99 -0.34
N GLN A 158 -15.68 -14.22 -0.77
CA GLN A 158 -16.13 -15.52 -1.31
C GLN A 158 -15.68 -15.74 -2.75
N ARG A 159 -15.62 -14.67 -3.56
CA ARG A 159 -15.22 -14.75 -4.98
C ARG A 159 -13.72 -14.96 -5.17
N TYR A 160 -12.91 -14.25 -4.39
CA TYR A 160 -11.46 -14.17 -4.56
C TYR A 160 -10.67 -14.77 -3.40
N GLY A 161 -11.35 -15.19 -2.33
CA GLY A 161 -10.70 -15.49 -1.06
C GLY A 161 -10.31 -14.22 -0.31
N TYR A 162 -9.62 -14.41 0.80
CA TYR A 162 -9.04 -13.33 1.59
C TYR A 162 -7.74 -13.81 2.24
N LEU A 163 -6.91 -12.86 2.62
CA LEU A 163 -5.68 -13.11 3.35
C LEU A 163 -5.88 -12.83 4.84
N ARG A 164 -4.99 -13.42 5.64
CA ARG A 164 -5.02 -13.30 7.10
C ARG A 164 -3.70 -12.71 7.58
N LEU A 165 -3.79 -11.72 8.45
CA LEU A 165 -2.65 -11.12 9.14
C LEU A 165 -2.08 -12.16 10.10
N ARG A 166 -0.75 -12.35 10.11
CA ARG A 166 -0.10 -13.19 11.11
C ARG A 166 -0.05 -12.47 12.45
N SER A 167 -0.56 -13.12 13.49
CA SER A 167 -0.70 -12.49 14.81
C SER A 167 0.64 -12.30 15.53
N THR A 168 1.61 -13.17 15.25
CA THR A 168 2.97 -13.18 15.83
C THR A 168 3.95 -12.27 15.10
N GLY A 169 3.62 -11.83 13.88
CA GLY A 169 4.49 -11.03 13.03
C GLY A 169 5.53 -11.86 12.27
N PRO A 170 6.43 -11.21 11.53
CA PRO A 170 7.47 -11.90 10.77
C PRO A 170 8.53 -12.53 11.68
N VAL A 171 9.08 -13.65 11.22
CA VAL A 171 10.27 -14.32 11.77
C VAL A 171 11.47 -13.90 10.91
N ASP A 172 12.59 -13.56 11.56
CA ASP A 172 13.81 -13.19 10.85
C ASP A 172 14.31 -14.32 9.94
N GLY A 173 14.63 -14.00 8.69
CA GLY A 173 15.11 -14.93 7.68
C GLY A 173 14.04 -15.82 7.06
N GLU A 174 12.75 -15.62 7.34
CA GLU A 174 11.72 -16.47 6.72
C GLU A 174 11.53 -16.17 5.23
N ASP A 175 11.27 -17.23 4.48
CA ASP A 175 10.91 -17.21 3.07
C ASP A 175 9.60 -16.44 2.82
N ILE A 176 9.62 -15.50 1.88
CA ILE A 176 8.45 -14.67 1.54
C ILE A 176 8.14 -14.65 0.04
N TYR A 177 6.92 -14.20 -0.28
CA TYR A 177 6.53 -13.81 -1.62
C TYR A 177 5.55 -12.61 -1.60
N ILE A 178 5.59 -11.81 -2.66
CA ILE A 178 4.85 -10.55 -2.77
C ILE A 178 4.05 -10.53 -4.08
N PRO A 179 2.75 -10.87 -4.06
CA PRO A 179 1.84 -10.57 -5.16
C PRO A 179 1.53 -9.07 -5.18
N GLN A 180 1.77 -8.42 -6.32
CA GLN A 180 1.78 -6.97 -6.45
C GLN A 180 1.32 -6.50 -7.84
N HIS A 181 0.96 -5.22 -7.94
CA HIS A 181 0.68 -4.54 -9.21
C HIS A 181 1.70 -3.41 -9.47
N PRO A 182 2.95 -3.76 -9.82
CA PRO A 182 3.98 -2.77 -10.11
C PRO A 182 3.51 -1.89 -11.28
N LEU A 183 3.74 -0.59 -11.18
CA LEU A 183 3.34 0.45 -12.13
C LEU A 183 1.84 0.54 -12.44
N GLY A 184 0.98 -0.24 -11.76
CA GLY A 184 -0.42 -0.41 -12.16
C GLY A 184 -0.62 -1.39 -13.33
N GLU A 185 0.37 -2.21 -13.60
CA GLU A 185 0.40 -3.24 -14.65
C GLU A 185 -0.30 -4.53 -14.16
N PRO A 186 -0.45 -5.55 -15.02
CA PRO A 186 -0.88 -6.87 -14.59
C PRO A 186 -0.03 -7.39 -13.42
N LYS A 187 -0.61 -8.33 -12.67
CA LYS A 187 -0.04 -8.83 -11.43
C LYS A 187 1.31 -9.50 -11.66
N GLU A 188 2.28 -9.15 -10.82
CA GLU A 188 3.56 -9.83 -10.71
C GLU A 188 3.69 -10.44 -9.31
N ILE A 189 4.44 -11.54 -9.18
CA ILE A 189 4.75 -12.16 -7.89
C ILE A 189 6.26 -12.19 -7.73
N ALA A 190 6.81 -11.39 -6.82
CA ALA A 190 8.21 -11.48 -6.43
C ALA A 190 8.37 -12.56 -5.35
N ALA A 191 9.20 -13.58 -5.61
CA ALA A 191 9.39 -14.71 -4.69
C ALA A 191 10.83 -15.27 -4.64
N VAL A 192 11.70 -14.82 -5.54
CA VAL A 192 13.04 -15.38 -5.73
C VAL A 192 14.03 -14.25 -6.03
N LYS A 193 15.22 -14.31 -5.43
CA LYS A 193 16.38 -13.47 -5.75
C LYS A 193 17.57 -14.37 -6.07
N ASN A 194 18.18 -14.22 -7.26
CA ASN A 194 19.34 -15.02 -7.69
C ASN A 194 19.14 -16.55 -7.58
N GLY A 195 17.92 -17.03 -7.85
CA GLY A 195 17.58 -18.45 -7.77
C GLY A 195 17.30 -18.99 -6.37
N GLN A 196 17.45 -18.17 -5.33
CA GLN A 196 17.06 -18.50 -3.95
C GLN A 196 15.75 -17.82 -3.57
N PRO A 197 14.99 -18.35 -2.61
CA PRO A 197 13.80 -17.68 -2.10
C PRO A 197 14.10 -16.24 -1.68
N ALA A 198 13.12 -15.35 -1.85
CA ALA A 198 13.19 -14.05 -1.22
C ALA A 198 12.99 -14.22 0.30
N GLU A 199 13.73 -13.45 1.09
CA GLU A 199 13.79 -13.55 2.54
C GLU A 199 13.47 -12.20 3.18
N ILE A 200 12.87 -12.25 4.37
CA ILE A 200 12.59 -11.07 5.19
C ILE A 200 13.60 -10.94 6.33
N GLU A 201 14.10 -9.72 6.55
CA GLU A 201 14.99 -9.35 7.65
C GLU A 201 14.20 -8.55 8.70
N VAL A 202 14.23 -9.02 9.94
CA VAL A 202 13.65 -8.38 11.11
C VAL A 202 14.75 -7.78 11.97
N VAL A 203 14.99 -6.48 11.78
CA VAL A 203 16.07 -5.78 12.46
C VAL A 203 15.71 -5.51 13.94
N PRO A 204 16.55 -5.92 14.91
CA PRO A 204 16.33 -5.63 16.34
C PRO A 204 16.40 -4.14 16.66
N THR A 205 15.59 -3.68 17.63
CA THR A 205 15.52 -2.26 18.06
C THR A 205 16.88 -1.67 18.50
N SER A 206 17.84 -2.51 18.90
CA SER A 206 19.17 -2.14 19.37
C SER A 206 20.25 -2.00 18.30
N SER A 207 19.99 -2.31 17.03
CA SER A 207 21.01 -2.14 15.97
C SER A 207 21.20 -0.66 15.64
N VAL A 208 22.41 -0.14 15.87
CA VAL A 208 22.77 1.28 15.70
C VAL A 208 23.20 1.60 14.25
N ASP A 209 23.53 0.58 13.46
CA ASP A 209 24.19 0.73 12.15
C ASP A 209 23.24 0.73 10.93
N TYR A 210 21.94 0.48 11.12
CA TYR A 210 20.98 0.60 10.03
C TYR A 210 20.56 2.06 9.88
N PRO A 211 20.52 2.64 8.66
CA PRO A 211 20.17 4.04 8.46
C PRO A 211 18.86 4.35 9.17
N VAL A 212 19.02 5.21 10.19
CA VAL A 212 18.05 5.70 11.17
C VAL A 212 17.01 6.62 10.49
N TYR A 213 16.65 6.35 9.23
CA TYR A 213 15.77 7.20 8.45
C TYR A 213 14.29 7.09 8.90
N TYR A 214 13.94 6.03 9.63
CA TYR A 214 12.56 5.75 10.06
C TYR A 214 12.37 5.65 11.58
N ARG A 215 13.32 6.12 12.39
CA ARG A 215 13.19 6.22 13.86
C ARG A 215 12.28 7.37 14.34
N GLN A 216 11.43 7.91 13.47
CA GLN A 216 10.39 8.82 13.93
C GLN A 216 9.21 7.98 14.41
N ASN A 217 9.25 7.48 15.65
CA ASN A 217 8.09 7.54 16.54
C ASN A 217 8.39 7.08 17.96
N SER A 218 8.21 8.03 18.87
CA SER A 218 8.40 7.95 20.32
C SER A 218 7.24 7.30 21.07
N GLU A 219 6.24 6.72 20.38
CA GLU A 219 5.05 6.10 21.01
C GLU A 219 5.01 4.57 20.90
N LEU A 220 5.80 3.96 20.00
CA LEU A 220 6.01 2.51 19.95
C LEU A 220 7.20 2.16 20.83
N ASN A 221 6.98 2.15 22.16
CA ASN A 221 7.99 1.74 23.13
C ASN A 221 8.58 0.37 22.74
N ASP A 222 9.85 0.36 22.35
CA ASP A 222 10.76 -0.77 22.08
C ASP A 222 10.56 -1.68 20.86
N VAL A 223 9.63 -1.40 19.92
CA VAL A 223 9.44 -2.26 18.73
C VAL A 223 9.60 -1.50 17.42
N GLN A 224 10.59 -1.89 16.61
CA GLN A 224 10.75 -1.39 15.23
C GLN A 224 9.59 -1.89 14.34
N PRO A 225 8.77 -1.01 13.76
CA PRO A 225 7.65 -1.41 12.89
C PRO A 225 8.10 -1.82 11.49
N THR A 226 9.31 -1.42 11.09
CA THR A 226 9.88 -1.66 9.76
C THR A 226 10.55 -3.02 9.71
N VAL A 227 10.32 -3.73 8.61
CA VAL A 227 11.05 -4.93 8.18
C VAL A 227 11.55 -4.76 6.76
N TRP A 228 12.58 -5.50 6.41
CA TRP A 228 13.26 -5.37 5.12
C TRP A 228 13.28 -6.69 4.36
N TYR A 229 13.44 -6.65 3.04
CA TYR A 229 13.53 -7.86 2.23
C TYR A 229 14.19 -7.63 0.87
N ASN A 230 14.67 -8.73 0.28
CA ASN A 230 15.35 -8.79 -1.02
C ASN A 230 14.42 -9.15 -2.20
N ALA A 231 13.10 -8.96 -2.06
CA ALA A 231 12.12 -9.18 -3.13
C ALA A 231 11.91 -7.90 -3.94
N ASP A 232 12.01 -7.96 -5.27
CA ASP A 232 11.90 -6.79 -6.16
C ASP A 232 10.50 -6.15 -6.13
N THR A 233 10.46 -4.81 -6.16
CA THR A 233 9.22 -4.01 -6.22
C THR A 233 9.45 -2.76 -7.08
N LYS A 234 8.36 -2.15 -7.57
CA LYS A 234 8.37 -0.89 -8.33
C LYS A 234 7.27 0.06 -7.82
N PRO A 235 7.28 1.37 -8.16
CA PRO A 235 6.15 2.26 -7.86
C PRO A 235 4.83 1.60 -8.27
N GLY A 236 3.76 1.66 -7.45
CA GLY A 236 2.54 0.86 -7.65
C GLY A 236 2.41 -0.36 -6.74
N SER A 237 3.55 -0.85 -6.23
CA SER A 237 3.60 -1.99 -5.30
C SER A 237 3.20 -1.60 -3.87
N SER A 238 3.17 -0.30 -3.53
CA SER A 238 2.71 0.21 -2.24
C SER A 238 1.37 -0.44 -1.85
N GLY A 239 1.33 -1.06 -0.67
CA GLY A 239 0.17 -1.73 -0.12
C GLY A 239 0.09 -3.22 -0.43
N SER A 240 1.06 -3.77 -1.17
CA SER A 240 1.13 -5.21 -1.43
C SER A 240 1.31 -6.01 -0.14
N PRO A 241 0.64 -7.17 -0.01
CA PRO A 241 0.89 -8.07 1.10
C PRO A 241 2.24 -8.78 0.90
N VAL A 242 3.05 -8.81 1.95
CA VAL A 242 4.22 -9.69 2.05
C VAL A 242 3.76 -10.95 2.78
N LEU A 243 3.73 -12.07 2.06
CA LEU A 243 3.26 -13.35 2.60
C LEU A 243 4.43 -14.26 2.88
N SER A 244 4.35 -15.00 3.98
CA SER A 244 5.26 -16.11 4.20
C SER A 244 4.96 -17.27 3.26
N ARG A 245 6.01 -17.93 2.78
CA ARG A 245 5.87 -19.14 1.97
C ARG A 245 5.49 -20.36 2.80
N GLU A 246 5.68 -20.33 4.12
CA GLU A 246 5.41 -21.46 5.00
C GLU A 246 3.91 -21.66 5.24
N ASP A 247 3.18 -20.58 5.54
CA ASP A 247 1.78 -20.66 5.98
C ASP A 247 0.81 -19.77 5.18
N ASP A 248 1.29 -19.07 4.14
CA ASP A 248 0.51 -18.15 3.32
C ASP A 248 -0.19 -17.03 4.12
N THR A 249 0.32 -16.66 5.30
CA THR A 249 -0.17 -15.52 6.10
C THR A 249 0.62 -14.25 5.80
N VAL A 250 -0.02 -13.10 5.97
CA VAL A 250 0.61 -11.80 5.69
C VAL A 250 1.44 -11.37 6.89
N VAL A 251 2.74 -11.21 6.69
CA VAL A 251 3.73 -10.85 7.73
C VAL A 251 4.15 -9.38 7.68
N ALA A 252 4.02 -8.74 6.51
CA ALA A 252 4.25 -7.31 6.36
C ALA A 252 3.36 -6.68 5.27
N LEU A 253 3.19 -5.37 5.34
CA LEU A 253 2.58 -4.53 4.32
C LEU A 253 3.68 -3.76 3.60
N HIS A 254 3.91 -4.03 2.30
CA HIS A 254 4.92 -3.30 1.53
C HIS A 254 4.61 -1.81 1.49
N ARG A 255 5.63 -0.97 1.72
CA ARG A 255 5.49 0.48 1.82
C ARG A 255 6.44 1.23 0.90
N ALA A 256 7.71 0.83 0.85
CA ALA A 256 8.74 1.60 0.17
C ALA A 256 9.86 0.71 -0.36
N GLY A 257 10.46 1.16 -1.46
CA GLY A 257 11.74 0.68 -1.96
C GLY A 257 12.90 1.61 -1.61
N GLY A 258 14.11 1.06 -1.66
CA GLY A 258 15.33 1.64 -1.12
C GLY A 258 15.99 2.64 -2.05
N ILE A 259 16.84 3.46 -1.44
CA ILE A 259 17.56 4.60 -2.01
C ILE A 259 18.69 4.11 -2.94
N SER A 260 19.15 4.98 -3.84
CA SER A 260 20.11 4.71 -4.93
C SER A 260 21.32 3.85 -4.55
N ALA A 261 21.80 3.09 -5.54
CA ALA A 261 22.95 2.18 -5.51
C ALA A 261 24.29 2.76 -5.01
N ALA A 262 24.35 4.04 -4.64
CA ALA A 262 25.56 4.73 -4.20
C ALA A 262 25.97 4.43 -2.74
N GLN A 263 25.12 3.78 -1.93
CA GLN A 263 25.41 3.42 -0.53
C GLN A 263 25.19 1.94 -0.19
N ALA A 264 24.90 1.10 -1.18
CA ALA A 264 24.57 -0.31 -0.95
C ALA A 264 25.84 -1.15 -0.66
N ARG A 265 25.82 -1.92 0.44
CA ARG A 265 26.69 -3.10 0.61
C ARG A 265 26.19 -4.24 -0.31
N PRO A 266 27.02 -5.27 -0.59
CA PRO A 266 26.71 -6.32 -1.57
C PRO A 266 25.47 -7.20 -1.27
N THR A 267 24.83 -7.02 -0.12
CA THR A 267 23.60 -7.70 0.30
C THR A 267 22.40 -6.78 -0.01
N GLU A 268 21.91 -6.82 -1.26
CA GLU A 268 20.81 -6.00 -1.80
C GLU A 268 19.46 -6.25 -1.07
N ILE A 269 19.31 -5.68 0.12
CA ILE A 269 18.02 -5.55 0.81
C ILE A 269 17.60 -4.10 0.62
N LEU A 270 16.70 -3.88 -0.34
CA LEU A 270 16.26 -2.53 -0.73
C LEU A 270 14.80 -2.27 -0.37
N ASN A 271 13.97 -3.30 -0.21
CA ASN A 271 12.54 -3.07 -0.03
C ASN A 271 12.12 -3.22 1.43
N SER A 272 11.11 -2.45 1.83
CA SER A 272 10.68 -2.33 3.22
C SER A 272 9.16 -2.37 3.35
N GLY A 273 8.72 -2.91 4.48
CA GLY A 273 7.31 -2.97 4.84
C GLY A 273 7.07 -2.72 6.33
N VAL A 274 5.79 -2.60 6.67
CA VAL A 274 5.32 -2.46 8.05
C VAL A 274 4.82 -3.80 8.55
N ARG A 275 5.23 -4.22 9.75
CA ARG A 275 4.81 -5.51 10.32
C ARG A 275 3.29 -5.55 10.53
N THR A 276 2.67 -6.64 10.10
CA THR A 276 1.21 -6.80 10.17
C THR A 276 0.70 -7.10 11.57
N ASP A 277 1.52 -7.61 12.50
CA ASP A 277 1.12 -7.84 13.89
C ASP A 277 0.83 -6.52 14.63
N LEU A 278 1.55 -5.45 14.27
CA LEU A 278 1.30 -4.09 14.79
C LEU A 278 0.01 -3.52 14.20
N ILE A 279 -0.21 -3.70 12.89
CA ILE A 279 -1.46 -3.30 12.21
C ILE A 279 -2.66 -4.05 12.81
N ALA A 280 -2.53 -5.37 13.02
CA ALA A 280 -3.54 -6.20 13.64
C ALA A 280 -3.89 -5.74 15.06
N ARG A 281 -2.88 -5.41 15.87
CA ARG A 281 -3.06 -4.86 17.22
C ARG A 281 -3.79 -3.52 17.19
N ASP A 282 -3.44 -2.63 16.26
CA ASP A 282 -4.12 -1.34 16.08
C ASP A 282 -5.59 -1.50 15.65
N LEU A 283 -5.87 -2.32 14.63
CA LEU A 283 -7.22 -2.60 14.15
C LEU A 283 -8.10 -3.26 15.22
N LYS A 284 -7.54 -4.18 16.02
CA LYS A 284 -8.21 -4.78 17.19
C LYS A 284 -8.56 -3.73 18.23
N ARG A 285 -7.59 -2.88 18.61
CA ARG A 285 -7.77 -1.81 19.60
C ARG A 285 -8.87 -0.83 19.17
N ARG A 286 -8.92 -0.51 17.87
CA ARG A 286 -9.93 0.36 17.25
C ARG A 286 -11.28 -0.34 17.00
N ARG A 287 -11.38 -1.66 17.22
CA ARG A 287 -12.59 -2.49 16.99
C ARG A 287 -13.11 -2.47 15.55
N VAL A 288 -12.19 -2.43 14.59
CA VAL A 288 -12.49 -2.38 13.14
C VAL A 288 -11.83 -3.51 12.36
N LEU A 289 -11.13 -4.43 13.03
CA LEU A 289 -10.56 -5.62 12.39
C LEU A 289 -11.68 -6.49 11.77
N PRO A 290 -11.62 -6.80 10.45
CA PRO A 290 -12.62 -7.66 9.82
C PRO A 290 -12.67 -9.06 10.45
N LYS A 291 -13.82 -9.71 10.35
CA LYS A 291 -13.99 -11.08 10.87
C LYS A 291 -13.05 -12.03 10.14
N ASN A 292 -12.47 -13.00 10.85
CA ASN A 292 -11.50 -13.97 10.30
C ASN A 292 -10.23 -13.37 9.67
N ALA A 293 -9.92 -12.10 9.95
CA ALA A 293 -8.73 -11.42 9.43
C ALA A 293 -7.39 -11.85 10.05
N LEU A 294 -7.39 -12.64 11.13
CA LEU A 294 -6.16 -13.08 11.80
C LEU A 294 -5.95 -14.56 11.65
N ALA A 295 -4.73 -14.97 11.32
CA ALA A 295 -4.27 -16.34 11.48
C ALA A 295 -3.86 -16.57 12.96
N PRO A 296 -3.97 -17.82 13.45
CA PRO A 296 -3.41 -18.19 14.75
C PRO A 296 -1.95 -17.77 14.86
#